data_AF-A0A9X3JQP9-F1
#
_entry.id   AF-A0A9X3JQP9-F1
#
_cell.length_a   1.000
_cell.length_b   1.000
_cell.length_c   1.000
_cell.angle_alpha   90.00
_cell.angle_beta   90.00
_cell.angle_gamma   90.00
#
_symmetry.space_group_name_H-M   'P 1'
#
loop_
_entity.id
_entity.type
_entity.pdbx_description
1 polymer ?
#
loop_
_entity_poly.entity_id
_entity_poly.type
_entity_poly.pdbx_seq_one_letter_code
_entity_poly.pdbx_strand_id
1 'polypeptide(L)'
;MDVPSAYRHLGPAPADRAYALAAQRLDHALDQLGSLGATVTGEVGDPDALEAVRTTLRHFTADEIIVSTLPQGLSRWLHRDLPSRLRKVTGVTVTHLVAAQGAEATT
;
A
#
# COMPACT_ATOMS: atom_id res chain seq x y z
N MET A 1 39.44 -7.24 -15.88
CA MET A 1 38.40 -7.88 -16.72
C MET A 1 37.19 -6.97 -16.65
N ASP A 2 37.08 -6.07 -17.63
CA ASP A 2 36.07 -5.03 -17.73
C ASP A 2 34.83 -5.63 -18.41
N VAL A 3 33.70 -5.66 -17.73
CA VAL A 3 32.44 -6.15 -18.30
C VAL A 3 31.86 -5.06 -19.21
N PRO A 4 31.54 -5.34 -20.49
CA PRO A 4 31.09 -4.33 -21.44
C PRO A 4 29.84 -3.58 -20.94
N SER A 5 29.86 -2.25 -21.05
CA SER A 5 28.76 -1.33 -20.66
C SER A 5 27.40 -1.59 -21.34
N ALA A 6 27.34 -2.50 -22.33
CA ALA A 6 26.15 -2.80 -23.11
C ALA A 6 25.04 -3.53 -22.33
N TYR A 7 25.31 -4.08 -21.14
CA TYR A 7 24.32 -4.87 -20.37
C TYR A 7 23.54 -4.10 -19.29
N ARG A 8 23.83 -2.80 -19.07
CA ARG A 8 23.18 -2.01 -18.00
C ARG A 8 21.66 -1.80 -18.20
N HIS A 9 21.15 -2.06 -19.40
CA HIS A 9 19.74 -1.88 -19.77
C HIS A 9 18.95 -3.17 -19.93
N LEU A 10 19.54 -4.35 -19.64
CA LEU A 10 18.87 -5.65 -19.82
C LEU A 10 18.03 -6.10 -18.61
N GLY A 11 17.96 -5.27 -17.56
CA GLY A 11 17.13 -5.53 -16.39
C GLY A 11 15.78 -4.83 -16.46
N PRO A 12 14.77 -5.29 -15.71
CA PRO A 12 13.47 -4.61 -15.66
C PRO A 12 13.66 -3.15 -15.26
N ALA A 13 12.84 -2.27 -15.83
CA ALA A 13 12.92 -0.85 -15.55
C ALA A 13 12.70 -0.63 -14.03
N PRO A 14 13.21 0.47 -13.45
CA PRO A 14 13.02 0.74 -12.02
C PRO A 14 11.55 0.73 -11.59
N ALA A 15 10.63 1.19 -12.45
CA ALA A 15 9.19 1.14 -12.21
C ALA A 15 8.67 -0.31 -12.16
N ASP A 16 9.09 -1.17 -13.09
CA ASP A 16 8.71 -2.58 -13.11
C ASP A 16 9.17 -3.30 -11.85
N ARG A 17 10.39 -3.00 -11.37
CA ARG A 17 10.91 -3.55 -10.11
C ARG A 17 10.12 -3.06 -8.90
N ALA A 18 9.79 -1.77 -8.86
CA ALA A 18 9.01 -1.19 -7.77
C ALA A 18 7.60 -1.81 -7.71
N TYR A 19 6.98 -1.98 -8.88
CA TYR A 19 5.68 -2.66 -8.99
C TYR A 19 5.77 -4.12 -8.55
N ALA A 20 6.78 -4.88 -9.01
CA ALA A 20 6.96 -6.27 -8.62
C ALA A 20 7.15 -6.44 -7.10
N LEU A 21 7.94 -5.56 -6.47
CA LEU A 21 8.11 -5.54 -5.01
C LEU A 21 6.81 -5.17 -4.27
N ALA A 22 6.02 -4.25 -4.83
CA ALA A 22 4.71 -3.91 -4.26
C ALA A 22 3.72 -5.07 -4.38
N ALA A 23 3.70 -5.77 -5.51
CA ALA A 23 2.86 -6.95 -5.73
C ALA A 23 3.21 -8.07 -4.75
N GLN A 24 4.51 -8.36 -4.54
CA GLN A 24 4.94 -9.35 -3.54
C GLN A 24 4.48 -9.01 -2.12
N ARG A 25 4.51 -7.72 -1.74
CA ARG A 25 4.02 -7.27 -0.43
C ARG A 25 2.51 -7.40 -0.31
N LEU A 26 1.78 -7.12 -1.39
CA LEU A 26 0.34 -7.30 -1.46
C LEU A 26 -0.03 -8.77 -1.29
N ASP A 27 0.61 -9.68 -2.03
CA ASP A 27 0.37 -11.12 -1.95
C ASP A 27 0.54 -11.61 -0.51
N HIS A 28 1.65 -11.24 0.14
CA HIS A 28 1.89 -11.60 1.54
C HIS A 28 0.81 -11.06 2.49
N ALA A 29 0.36 -9.82 2.30
CA ALA A 29 -0.68 -9.23 3.13
C ALA A 29 -2.04 -9.92 2.93
N LEU A 30 -2.37 -10.29 1.68
CA LEU A 30 -3.60 -11.03 1.37
C LEU A 30 -3.58 -12.43 1.98
N ASP A 31 -2.45 -13.14 1.91
CA ASP A 31 -2.29 -14.45 2.54
C ASP A 31 -2.46 -14.36 4.07
N GLN A 32 -1.85 -13.36 4.70
CA GLN A 32 -2.00 -13.15 6.15
C GLN A 32 -3.46 -12.87 6.53
N LEU A 33 -4.13 -11.95 5.82
CA LEU A 33 -5.54 -11.64 6.08
C LEU A 33 -6.45 -12.85 5.82
N GLY A 34 -6.18 -13.61 4.74
CA GLY A 34 -6.90 -14.83 4.41
C GLY A 34 -6.74 -15.92 5.47
N SER A 35 -5.53 -16.07 6.04
CA SER A 35 -5.25 -17.02 7.13
C SER A 35 -6.02 -16.69 8.42
N LEU A 36 -6.42 -15.43 8.60
CA LEU A 36 -7.28 -14.98 9.70
C LEU A 36 -8.78 -15.20 9.42
N GLY A 37 -9.12 -15.82 8.29
CA GLY A 37 -10.49 -16.12 7.88
C GLY A 37 -11.18 -14.98 7.12
N ALA A 38 -10.45 -13.93 6.73
CA ALA A 38 -11.03 -12.83 5.97
C ALA A 38 -11.22 -13.22 4.49
N THR A 39 -12.35 -12.85 3.90
CA THR A 39 -12.54 -12.90 2.44
C THR A 39 -11.96 -11.62 1.84
N VAL A 40 -10.78 -11.71 1.22
CA VAL A 40 -10.01 -10.53 0.79
C VAL A 40 -9.52 -10.66 -0.66
N THR A 41 -9.42 -9.51 -1.32
CA THR A 41 -8.73 -9.31 -2.59
C THR A 41 -7.97 -7.98 -2.50
N GLY A 42 -7.09 -7.70 -3.45
CA GLY A 42 -6.40 -6.42 -3.46
C GLY A 42 -5.66 -6.13 -4.75
N GLU A 43 -5.18 -4.90 -4.85
CA GLU A 43 -4.44 -4.38 -5.99
C GLU A 43 -3.32 -3.44 -5.54
N VAL A 44 -2.25 -3.35 -6.34
CA VAL A 44 -1.23 -2.31 -6.17
C VAL A 44 -1.73 -1.04 -6.85
N GLY A 45 -2.03 -0.03 -6.04
CA GLY A 45 -2.54 1.27 -6.52
C GLY A 45 -1.45 2.32 -6.81
N ASP A 46 -1.91 3.54 -7.04
CA ASP A 46 -1.05 4.71 -7.23
C ASP A 46 -0.14 4.97 -6.01
N PRO A 47 1.11 5.44 -6.19
CA PRO A 47 1.99 5.83 -5.08
C PRO A 47 1.42 6.96 -4.20
N ASP A 48 0.52 7.80 -4.72
CA ASP A 48 -0.31 8.70 -3.92
C ASP A 48 -1.58 7.98 -3.46
N ALA A 49 -1.67 7.77 -2.14
CA ALA A 49 -2.75 7.01 -1.54
C ALA A 49 -4.15 7.64 -1.74
N LEU A 50 -4.25 8.96 -1.89
CA LEU A 50 -5.54 9.60 -2.15
C LEU A 50 -6.00 9.28 -3.58
N GLU A 51 -5.09 9.32 -4.56
CA GLU A 51 -5.40 8.93 -5.94
C GLU A 51 -5.66 7.43 -6.10
N ALA A 52 -4.94 6.58 -5.36
CA ALA A 52 -5.21 5.15 -5.31
C ALA A 52 -6.66 4.88 -4.86
N VAL A 53 -7.07 5.43 -3.71
CA VAL A 53 -8.44 5.25 -3.20
C VAL A 53 -9.48 5.85 -4.15
N ARG A 54 -9.25 7.06 -4.69
CA ARG A 54 -10.16 7.66 -5.68
C ARG A 54 -10.32 6.81 -6.92
N THR A 55 -9.28 6.07 -7.31
CA THR A 55 -9.31 5.18 -8.47
C THR A 55 -10.09 3.93 -8.19
N THR A 56 -9.79 3.26 -7.08
CA THR A 56 -10.49 2.07 -6.63
C THR A 56 -12.00 2.31 -6.45
N LEU A 57 -12.39 3.45 -5.86
CA LEU A 57 -13.81 3.80 -5.66
C LEU A 57 -14.57 4.16 -6.95
N ARG A 58 -13.90 4.28 -8.10
CA ARG A 58 -14.58 4.37 -9.40
C ARG A 58 -15.07 3.01 -9.90
N HIS A 59 -14.48 1.92 -9.41
CA HIS A 59 -14.79 0.56 -9.83
C HIS A 59 -15.83 -0.10 -8.92
N PHE A 60 -15.87 0.26 -7.63
CA PHE A 60 -16.87 -0.24 -6.69
C PHE A 60 -17.15 0.76 -5.55
N THR A 61 -18.24 0.56 -4.82
CA THR A 61 -18.62 1.33 -3.63
C THR A 61 -18.15 0.63 -2.36
N ALA A 62 -17.53 1.37 -1.44
CA ALA A 62 -17.13 0.87 -0.13
C ALA A 62 -17.96 1.51 0.98
N ASP A 63 -18.38 0.71 1.97
CA ASP A 63 -19.04 1.21 3.19
C ASP A 63 -18.05 1.88 4.16
N GLU A 64 -16.80 1.42 4.16
CA GLU A 64 -15.74 1.88 5.04
C GLU A 64 -14.36 1.81 4.36
N ILE A 65 -13.48 2.74 4.74
CA ILE A 65 -12.07 2.73 4.39
C ILE A 65 -11.25 2.53 5.67
N ILE A 66 -10.46 1.46 5.74
CA ILE A 66 -9.51 1.26 6.82
C ILE A 66 -8.12 1.70 6.35
N VAL A 67 -7.55 2.71 7.00
CA VAL A 67 -6.18 3.20 6.73
C VAL A 67 -5.27 2.64 7.81
N SER A 68 -4.33 1.78 7.45
CA SER A 68 -3.28 1.31 8.37
C SER A 68 -1.99 2.08 8.11
N THR A 69 -1.40 2.70 9.14
CA THR A 69 -0.16 3.47 9.01
C THR A 69 0.87 3.12 10.07
N LEU A 70 2.13 3.46 9.77
CA LEU A 70 3.15 3.61 10.82
C LEU A 70 2.73 4.70 11.83
N PRO A 71 3.35 4.76 13.03
CA PRO A 71 3.14 5.86 13.97
C PRO A 71 3.51 7.22 13.41
N GLN A 72 2.98 8.27 14.06
CA GLN A 72 3.03 9.65 13.56
C GLN A 72 4.45 10.12 13.20
N GLY A 73 5.47 9.78 13.99
CA GLY A 73 6.85 10.19 13.71
C GLY A 73 7.50 9.55 12.47
N LEU A 74 6.91 8.48 11.92
CA LEU A 74 7.44 7.73 10.78
C LEU A 74 6.51 7.77 9.56
N SER A 75 5.22 8.02 9.77
CA SER A 75 4.22 7.97 8.70
C SER A 75 4.13 9.27 7.93
N ARG A 76 4.62 9.25 6.68
CA ARG A 76 4.42 10.33 5.72
C ARG A 76 2.95 10.64 5.46
N TRP A 77 2.07 9.64 5.56
CA TRP A 77 0.63 9.83 5.37
C TRP A 77 0.00 10.61 6.52
N LEU A 78 0.45 10.37 7.76
CA LEU A 78 -0.03 11.13 8.91
C LEU A 78 0.49 12.57 8.92
N HIS A 79 1.75 12.80 8.51
CA HIS A 79 2.26 14.16 8.30
C HIS A 79 1.45 14.96 7.26
N ARG A 80 0.74 14.27 6.35
CA ARG A 80 -0.11 14.88 5.32
C ARG A 80 -1.61 14.81 5.65
N ASP A 81 -1.96 14.40 6.87
CA ASP A 81 -3.34 14.27 7.35
C ASP A 81 -4.23 13.42 6.42
N LEU A 82 -3.67 12.32 5.89
CA LEU A 82 -4.35 11.48 4.89
C LEU A 82 -5.73 10.97 5.35
N PRO A 83 -5.91 10.42 6.58
CA PRO A 83 -7.22 9.90 6.99
C PRO A 83 -8.33 10.97 6.93
N SER A 84 -8.05 12.17 7.43
CA SER A 84 -9.01 13.29 7.40
C SER A 84 -9.31 13.74 5.97
N ARG A 85 -8.29 13.77 5.11
CA ARG A 85 -8.47 14.09 3.68
C ARG A 85 -9.31 13.05 2.95
N LEU A 86 -9.10 11.77 3.21
CA LEU A 86 -9.92 10.69 2.66
C LEU A 86 -11.38 10.87 3.06
N ARG A 87 -11.68 11.03 4.37
CA ARG A 87 -13.04 11.29 4.86
C ARG A 87 -13.70 12.45 4.11
N LYS A 88 -12.98 13.56 3.96
CA LYS A 88 -13.48 14.78 3.31
C LYS A 88 -13.77 14.58 1.81
N VAL A 89 -12.91 13.86 1.10
CA VAL A 89 -12.98 13.73 -0.37
C VAL A 89 -13.93 12.62 -0.80
N THR A 90 -13.96 11.51 -0.07
CA THR A 90 -14.76 10.34 -0.46
C THR A 90 -16.15 10.35 0.16
N GLY A 91 -16.34 11.01 1.31
CA GLY A 91 -17.56 10.93 2.11
C GLY A 91 -17.79 9.56 2.77
N VAL A 92 -16.85 8.62 2.62
CA VAL A 92 -16.91 7.28 3.22
C VAL A 92 -16.37 7.34 4.64
N THR A 93 -16.94 6.53 5.55
CA THR A 93 -16.40 6.36 6.90
C THR A 93 -14.95 5.89 6.81
N VAL A 94 -14.04 6.56 7.52
CA VAL A 94 -12.63 6.13 7.59
C VAL A 94 -12.29 5.74 9.00
N THR A 95 -11.79 4.52 9.19
CA THR A 95 -11.14 4.08 10.42
C THR A 95 -9.63 4.09 10.22
N HIS A 96 -8.90 4.67 11.18
CA HIS A 96 -7.45 4.76 11.11
C HIS A 96 -6.83 3.88 12.18
N LEU A 97 -6.01 2.93 11.74
CA LEU A 97 -5.24 2.03 12.57
C LEU A 97 -3.77 2.45 12.53
N VAL A 98 -3.16 2.58 13.71
CA VAL A 98 -1.73 2.84 13.86
C VAL A 98 -1.07 1.54 14.28
N ALA A 99 -0.06 1.11 13.52
CA ALA A 99 0.73 -0.04 13.90
C ALA A 99 1.38 0.19 15.28
N ALA A 100 1.16 -0.72 16.22
CA ALA A 100 1.86 -0.72 17.50
C ALA A 100 3.38 -0.84 17.24
N GLN A 101 4.19 -0.07 17.95
CA GLN A 101 5.64 -0.24 17.88
C GLN A 101 5.98 -1.63 18.44
N GLY A 102 6.50 -2.52 17.59
CA GLY A 102 6.91 -3.87 17.98
C GLY A 102 5.98 -5.00 17.52
N ALA A 103 5.54 -5.00 16.26
CA ALA A 103 5.35 -6.29 15.61
C ALA A 103 6.74 -6.87 15.39
N GLU A 104 7.28 -7.61 16.37
CA GLU A 104 8.37 -8.53 16.08
C GLU A 104 7.90 -9.39 14.90
N ALA A 105 8.63 -9.29 13.79
CA ALA A 105 8.54 -10.28 12.74
C ALA A 105 9.08 -11.57 13.35
N THR A 106 8.21 -12.36 13.97
CA THR A 106 8.53 -13.73 14.37
C THR A 106 8.92 -14.47 13.10
N THR A 107 10.21 -14.77 13.02
CA THR A 107 10.88 -15.56 11.98
C THR A 107 10.47 -17.02 12.11
#